data_AF-A0A351UIR2-F1
#
_entry.id   AF-A0A351UIR2-F1
#
_cell.length_a   1.000
_cell.length_b   1.000
_cell.length_c   1.000
_cell.angle_alpha   90.00
_cell.angle_beta   90.00
_cell.angle_gamma   90.00
#
_symmetry.space_group_name_H-M   'P 1'
#
loop_
_entity.id
_entity.type
_entity.pdbx_description
1 polymer ?
#
loop_
_entity_poly.entity_id
_entity_poly.type
_entity_poly.pdbx_seq_one_letter_code
_entity_poly.pdbx_strand_id
1 'polypeptide(L)'
;MPGPEAGRWRGSRTLLGLYQGLTRAEMASPYSGSHEPARILLYQSNIEAYCRDEGELARRVRTTLRHELAHHFGFTDRDLREKWPEGA
;
A
#
# COMPACT_ATOMS: atom_id res chain seq x y z
N MET A 1 -5.74 0.55 5.41
CA MET A 1 -5.88 -0.51 4.36
C MET A 1 -5.36 -1.83 4.94
N PRO A 2 -5.73 -3.04 4.47
CA PRO A 2 -5.25 -4.26 5.14
C PRO A 2 -3.72 -4.35 4.99
N GLY A 3 -3.02 -4.60 6.10
CA GLY A 3 -1.57 -4.82 6.13
C GLY A 3 -1.18 -6.19 5.52
N PRO A 4 -0.14 -6.88 6.01
CA PRO A 4 0.36 -8.13 5.41
C PRO A 4 -0.71 -9.25 5.22
N GLU A 5 -1.86 -9.13 5.87
CA GLU A 5 -3.06 -9.95 5.72
C GLU A 5 -3.83 -9.72 4.40
N ALA A 6 -3.42 -8.73 3.60
CA ALA A 6 -4.05 -8.33 2.34
C ALA A 6 -4.04 -9.42 1.26
N GLY A 7 -3.24 -10.48 1.42
CA GLY A 7 -3.33 -11.69 0.61
C GLY A 7 -4.73 -12.32 0.59
N ARG A 8 -5.50 -12.17 1.68
CA ARG A 8 -6.90 -12.64 1.79
C ARG A 8 -7.87 -11.90 0.88
N TRP A 9 -7.52 -10.68 0.47
CA TRP A 9 -8.37 -9.79 -0.32
C TRP A 9 -7.98 -9.76 -1.80
N ARG A 10 -7.06 -10.64 -2.24
CA ARG A 10 -6.77 -10.81 -3.67
C ARG A 10 -8.05 -11.19 -4.40
N GLY A 11 -8.44 -10.38 -5.38
CA GLY A 11 -9.69 -10.52 -6.11
C GLY A 11 -10.84 -9.65 -5.57
N SER A 12 -10.67 -8.95 -4.44
CA SER A 12 -11.62 -7.93 -4.01
C SER A 12 -11.53 -6.69 -4.91
N ARG A 13 -12.70 -6.16 -5.31
CA ARG A 13 -12.80 -4.90 -6.06
C ARG A 13 -12.42 -3.67 -5.23
N THR A 14 -12.33 -3.82 -3.91
CA THR A 14 -11.96 -2.75 -2.97
C THR A 14 -10.45 -2.68 -2.68
N LEU A 15 -9.68 -3.67 -3.12
CA LEU A 15 -8.23 -3.68 -2.93
C LEU A 15 -7.57 -2.85 -4.03
N LEU A 16 -7.03 -1.68 -3.67
CA LEU A 16 -6.41 -0.75 -4.61
C LEU A 16 -4.91 -1.00 -4.77
N GLY A 17 -4.25 -1.37 -3.68
CA GLY A 17 -2.83 -1.64 -3.60
C GLY A 17 -2.54 -2.86 -2.73
N LEU A 18 -1.38 -3.48 -2.94
CA LEU A 18 -0.89 -4.56 -2.09
C LEU A 18 0.63 -4.49 -2.00
N TYR A 19 1.13 -4.27 -0.79
CA TYR A 19 2.52 -4.53 -0.43
C TYR A 19 2.81 -6.05 -0.35
N GLN A 20 3.86 -6.50 -1.01
CA GLN A 20 4.38 -7.87 -0.95
C GLN A 20 5.85 -7.86 -0.59
N GLY A 21 6.21 -8.49 0.53
CA GLY A 21 7.58 -8.65 0.98
C GLY A 21 7.70 -8.42 2.47
N LEU A 22 8.94 -8.42 2.96
CA LEU A 22 9.25 -8.08 4.35
C LEU A 22 9.14 -6.58 4.56
N THR A 23 8.57 -6.13 5.67
CA THR A 23 8.64 -4.73 6.12
C THR A 23 10.08 -4.29 6.35
N ARG A 24 10.31 -2.97 6.48
CA ARG A 24 11.64 -2.44 6.79
C ARG A 24 12.23 -3.06 8.06
N ALA A 25 11.40 -3.26 9.09
CA ALA A 25 11.82 -3.85 10.36
C ALA A 25 12.18 -5.34 10.20
N GLU A 26 11.39 -6.08 9.43
CA GLU A 26 11.64 -7.52 9.17
C GLU A 26 12.90 -7.73 8.32
N MET A 27 13.17 -6.88 7.34
CA MET A 27 14.43 -6.94 6.56
C MET A 27 15.66 -6.68 7.43
N ALA A 28 15.55 -5.80 8.43
CA ALA A 28 16.65 -5.47 9.33
C ALA A 28 16.96 -6.59 10.34
N SER A 29 16.10 -7.61 10.45
CA SER A 29 16.35 -8.75 11.31
C SER A 29 17.56 -9.56 10.82
N PRO A 30 18.50 -9.94 11.70
CA PRO A 30 19.61 -10.82 11.34
C PRO A 30 19.14 -12.23 10.92
N TYR A 31 17.86 -12.55 11.15
CA TYR A 31 17.23 -13.82 10.78
C TYR A 31 16.42 -13.73 9.48
N SER A 32 16.43 -12.60 8.76
CA SER A 32 15.60 -12.40 7.55
C SER A 32 16.01 -13.28 6.37
N GLY A 33 17.23 -13.84 6.40
CA GLY A 33 17.75 -14.72 5.35
C GLY A 33 17.83 -14.01 4.00
N SER A 34 17.87 -14.80 2.92
CA SER A 34 17.70 -14.24 1.56
C SER A 34 16.22 -14.03 1.28
N HIS A 35 15.85 -12.82 0.84
CA HIS A 35 14.48 -12.46 0.54
C HIS A 35 14.36 -11.78 -0.83
N GLU A 36 13.24 -12.01 -1.50
CA GLU A 36 12.90 -11.32 -2.75
C GLU A 36 12.76 -9.80 -2.53
N PRO A 37 13.04 -8.98 -3.56
CA PRO A 37 12.72 -7.56 -3.51
C PRO A 37 11.24 -7.35 -3.21
N ALA A 38 10.95 -6.42 -2.30
CA ALA A 38 9.60 -6.00 -2.01
C ALA A 38 8.92 -5.40 -3.25
N ARG A 39 7.61 -5.65 -3.40
CA ARG A 39 6.81 -5.18 -4.53
C ARG A 39 5.55 -4.49 -4.01
N ILE A 40 5.14 -3.43 -4.70
CA ILE A 40 3.83 -2.81 -4.50
C ILE A 40 3.04 -3.07 -5.77
N LEU A 41 1.96 -3.84 -5.65
CA LEU A 41 1.02 -4.07 -6.73
C LEU A 41 -0.07 -3.01 -6.68
N LEU A 42 -0.40 -2.41 -7.82
CA LEU A 42 -1.53 -1.50 -7.98
C LEU A 42 -2.54 -2.14 -8.91
N TYR A 43 -3.81 -2.19 -8.50
CA TYR A 43 -4.88 -2.79 -9.28
C TYR A 43 -5.58 -1.72 -10.12
N GLN A 44 -5.07 -1.51 -11.34
CA GLN A 44 -5.51 -0.42 -12.23
C GLN A 44 -7.04 -0.30 -12.34
N SER A 45 -7.73 -1.35 -12.76
CA SER A 45 -9.20 -1.30 -12.93
C SER A 45 -9.96 -1.04 -11.63
N ASN A 46 -9.42 -1.47 -10.48
CA ASN A 46 -10.01 -1.16 -9.19
C ASN A 46 -9.84 0.32 -8.86
N ILE A 47 -8.66 0.91 -9.12
CA ILE A 47 -8.38 2.32 -8.88
C ILE A 47 -9.23 3.21 -9.79
N GLU A 48 -9.30 2.87 -11.09
CA GLU A 48 -10.09 3.58 -12.09
C GLU A 48 -11.59 3.60 -11.73
N ALA A 49 -12.12 2.54 -11.11
CA ALA A 49 -13.51 2.50 -10.66
C ALA A 49 -13.87 3.57 -9.60
N TYR A 50 -12.87 4.19 -8.97
CA TYR A 50 -13.04 5.28 -8.00
C TYR A 50 -12.62 6.65 -8.54
N CYS A 51 -12.38 6.78 -9.85
CA CYS A 51 -11.89 8.01 -10.47
C CYS A 51 -12.76 8.41 -11.66
N ARG A 52 -12.97 9.71 -11.84
CA ARG A 52 -13.78 10.27 -12.95
C ARG A 52 -12.94 10.80 -14.09
N ASP A 53 -11.67 11.12 -13.83
CA ASP A 53 -10.73 11.65 -14.80
C ASP A 53 -9.29 11.22 -14.48
N GLU A 54 -8.38 11.45 -15.43
CA GLU A 54 -6.95 11.12 -15.30
C GLU A 54 -6.27 11.85 -14.14
N GLY A 55 -6.72 13.06 -13.81
CA GLY A 55 -6.18 13.83 -12.70
C GLY A 55 -6.53 13.21 -11.35
N GLU A 56 -7.75 12.72 -11.20
CA GLU A 56 -8.20 11.95 -10.04
C GLU A 56 -7.49 10.60 -9.96
N LEU A 57 -7.29 9.92 -11.09
CA LEU A 57 -6.52 8.68 -11.17
C LEU A 57 -5.08 8.88 -10.68
N ALA A 58 -4.37 9.88 -11.19
CA ALA A 58 -3.00 10.17 -10.77
C ALA A 58 -2.91 10.50 -9.27
N ARG A 59 -3.86 11.30 -8.74
CA ARG A 59 -3.94 11.57 -7.30
C ARG A 59 -4.20 10.30 -6.50
N ARG A 60 -5.13 9.45 -6.95
CA ARG A 60 -5.48 8.20 -6.26
C ARG A 60 -4.30 7.23 -6.23
N VAL A 61 -3.62 7.02 -7.35
CA VAL A 61 -2.41 6.20 -7.44
C VAL A 61 -1.35 6.70 -6.47
N ARG A 62 -1.08 8.01 -6.44
CA ARG A 62 -0.08 8.60 -5.53
C ARG A 62 -0.44 8.35 -4.06
N THR A 63 -1.71 8.53 -3.70
CA THR A 63 -2.20 8.29 -2.34
C THR A 63 -2.07 6.82 -1.95
N THR A 64 -2.53 5.89 -2.80
CA THR A 64 -2.41 4.46 -2.55
C THR A 64 -0.95 4.05 -2.39
N LEU A 65 -0.07 4.47 -3.29
CA LEU A 65 1.36 4.15 -3.23
C LEU A 65 2.00 4.66 -1.94
N ARG A 66 1.70 5.90 -1.53
CA ARG A 66 2.23 6.45 -0.28
C ARG A 66 1.75 5.66 0.92
N HIS A 67 0.49 5.23 0.97
CA HIS A 67 -0.02 4.40 2.05
C HIS A 67 0.71 3.07 2.17
N GLU A 68 0.88 2.35 1.06
CA GLU A 68 1.62 1.08 1.03
C GLU A 68 3.08 1.26 1.47
N LEU A 69 3.73 2.35 1.03
CA LEU A 69 5.09 2.70 1.47
C LEU A 69 5.14 3.04 2.96
N ALA A 70 4.17 3.79 3.48
CA ALA A 70 4.15 4.17 4.88
C ALA A 70 4.01 2.93 5.78
N HIS A 71 3.14 1.99 5.43
CA HIS A 71 3.04 0.71 6.14
C HIS A 71 4.33 -0.10 6.06
N HIS A 72 5.02 -0.10 4.92
CA HIS A 72 6.34 -0.71 4.81
C HIS A 72 7.36 -0.15 5.83
N PHE A 73 7.31 1.16 6.10
CA PHE A 73 8.14 1.83 7.11
C PHE A 73 7.61 1.70 8.54
N GLY A 74 6.47 1.03 8.75
CA GLY A 74 5.88 0.82 10.08
C GLY A 74 4.91 1.91 10.54
N PHE A 75 4.50 2.83 9.66
CA PHE A 75 3.45 3.80 9.99
C PHE A 75 2.08 3.14 10.00
N THR A 76 1.28 3.48 11.00
CA THR A 76 -0.12 3.04 11.13
C THR A 76 -1.06 3.96 10.37
N ASP A 77 -2.29 3.50 10.13
CA ASP A 77 -3.36 4.34 9.57
C ASP A 77 -3.62 5.60 10.43
N ARG A 78 -3.37 5.54 11.74
CA ARG A 78 -3.47 6.72 12.62
C ARG A 78 -2.36 7.73 12.33
N ASP A 79 -1.11 7.26 12.24
CA ASP A 79 0.04 8.13 11.96
C ASP A 79 -0.12 8.83 10.61
N LEU A 80 -0.71 8.13 9.64
CA LEU A 80 -1.05 8.67 8.33
C LEU A 80 -2.10 9.77 8.40
N ARG A 81 -3.19 9.59 9.16
CA ARG A 81 -4.22 10.63 9.34
C ARG A 81 -3.69 11.88 10.04
N GLU A 82 -2.78 11.71 10.99
CA GLU A 82 -2.18 12.83 11.73
C GLU A 82 -1.16 13.60 10.86
N LYS A 83 -0.34 12.89 10.07
CA LYS A 83 0.71 13.50 9.25
C LYS A 83 0.24 13.96 7.88
N TRP A 84 -0.83 13.35 7.36
CA TRP A 84 -1.40 13.65 6.06
C TRP A 84 -2.94 13.56 6.08
N PRO A 85 -3.63 14.62 6.50
CA PRO A 85 -5.09 14.64 6.51
C PRO A 85 -5.70 14.69 5.09
N GLU A 86 -5.02 15.31 4.12
CA GLU A 86 -5.48 15.56 2.74
C GLU A 86 -5.40 14.34 1.81
N GLY A 87 -5.33 13.13 2.35
CA GLY A 87 -5.00 11.94 1.56
C GLY A 87 -4.71 10.69 2.38
N ALA A 88 -5.30 10.60 3.57
CA ALA A 88 -5.62 9.34 4.22
C ALA A 88 -6.94 8.79 3.65
#